data_AF-A0A926PIN4-F1
#
_entry.id   AF-A0A926PIN4-F1
#
_cell.length_a   1.000
_cell.length_b   1.000
_cell.length_c   1.000
_cell.angle_alpha   90.00
_cell.angle_beta   90.00
_cell.angle_gamma   90.00
#
_symmetry.space_group_name_H-M   'P 1'
#
loop_
_entity.id
_entity.type
_entity.pdbx_description
1 polymer ?
#
loop_
_entity_poly.entity_id
_entity_poly.type
_entity_poly.pdbx_seq_one_letter_code
_entity_poly.pdbx_strand_id
1 'polypeptide(L)'
;MNNTTRKPERSFSLRGDRQARKCDRQLNINDRTASEQSITLTNLIQAFEVLDMNGNTLPKLDFTHPENSVHPGELERLQKEINKLIPISDALVSLIKLRAISIGTPSKVNHKPIGWQLRLGPVRVSIGTPSKPNCRSKSTSDSNYLKSENEADYEPLLNLAAPVNSVCLKQYSNQLNDLWSTPDADDTKVRKQLADLKNKVDLIYQRLNGLFNNSIGPISIREKVIKMYVSKIGHLEFKKEAESNCEIISMLLESISHLLETTEYPPKDSATICTTKLLKLDVLDDNDRANAVIGDMIAIELRRLHVEQLVKKDRRRRTKTLSMVTGYILFIATCIIILPLLTTIFPKLSDISFLGFIKVFNVINSNQPLAEHNIHLLGIPAAVIIWSFIGSFAATIHRFNRKSVYFFDDATKWMITRHVQGIVLSSAFYLILTSGLFLPSSGDNQITGKVILVLSFLIGFSDRFVDSVFNTLIERYSGKSKSSEQKSNLDDRDSE
;
A
#
# COMPACT_ATOMS: atom_id res chain seq x y z
N MET A 1 29.26 58.92 -9.30
CA MET A 1 28.28 58.33 -8.36
C MET A 1 27.80 57.02 -8.96
N ASN A 2 28.04 55.93 -8.22
CA ASN A 2 27.79 54.54 -8.60
C ASN A 2 26.29 54.22 -8.65
N ASN A 3 25.86 53.37 -9.58
CA ASN A 3 24.95 52.26 -9.26
C ASN A 3 24.89 51.21 -10.38
N THR A 4 25.67 50.16 -10.15
CA THR A 4 25.55 48.81 -10.71
C THR A 4 24.27 48.11 -10.24
N THR A 5 23.49 47.54 -11.16
CA THR A 5 22.50 46.48 -10.86
C THR A 5 22.89 45.20 -11.60
N ARG A 6 23.43 44.25 -10.83
CA ARG A 6 23.82 42.90 -11.26
C ARG A 6 22.59 42.00 -11.34
N LYS A 7 22.48 41.22 -12.43
CA LYS A 7 21.66 40.01 -12.52
C LYS A 7 22.21 38.91 -11.61
N PRO A 8 21.38 38.08 -10.94
CA PRO A 8 21.86 36.88 -10.29
C PRO A 8 21.77 35.67 -11.25
N GLU A 9 22.92 35.07 -11.54
CA GLU A 9 23.01 33.71 -12.08
C GLU A 9 22.61 32.71 -11.00
N ARG A 10 21.58 31.89 -11.28
CA ARG A 10 21.25 30.70 -10.47
C ARG A 10 21.95 29.49 -11.09
N SER A 11 23.08 29.11 -10.51
CA SER A 11 23.71 27.82 -10.73
C SER A 11 22.93 26.71 -10.02
N PHE A 12 22.35 25.80 -10.81
CA PHE A 12 21.72 24.57 -10.32
C PHE A 12 22.84 23.56 -10.01
N SER A 13 23.21 23.44 -8.73
CA SER A 13 24.12 22.40 -8.24
C SER A 13 23.34 21.11 -7.95
N LEU A 14 23.66 20.05 -8.69
CA LEU A 14 23.22 18.67 -8.47
C LEU A 14 23.65 18.19 -7.08
N ARG A 15 22.68 17.98 -6.18
CA ARG A 15 22.88 17.33 -4.88
C ARG A 15 22.05 16.05 -4.79
N GLY A 16 22.30 15.12 -5.70
CA GLY A 16 21.77 13.76 -5.64
C GLY A 16 22.86 12.83 -5.12
N ASP A 17 22.92 12.61 -3.80
CA ASP A 17 23.65 11.46 -3.18
C ASP A 17 23.40 11.27 -1.67
N ARG A 18 22.50 12.05 -1.04
CA ARG A 18 22.17 11.89 0.41
C ARG A 18 20.93 11.04 0.71
N GLN A 19 20.25 10.47 -0.29
CA GLN A 19 19.02 9.70 -0.07
C GLN A 19 19.25 8.21 0.26
N ALA A 20 20.38 7.62 -0.12
CA ALA A 20 20.68 6.21 0.19
C ALA A 20 20.92 5.97 1.70
N ARG A 21 21.61 6.88 2.41
CA ARG A 21 21.89 6.72 3.87
C ARG A 21 20.67 6.92 4.78
N LYS A 22 19.55 7.45 4.29
CA LYS A 22 18.30 7.59 5.08
C LYS A 22 17.48 6.30 5.12
N CYS A 23 17.61 5.42 4.13
CA CYS A 23 16.87 4.15 4.10
C CYS A 23 17.44 3.14 5.13
N ASP A 24 18.75 3.08 5.31
CA ASP A 24 19.37 2.17 6.28
C ASP A 24 19.10 2.56 7.74
N ARG A 25 18.96 3.87 8.03
CA ARG A 25 18.50 4.34 9.36
C ARG A 25 17.05 3.99 9.65
N GLN A 26 16.18 3.88 8.63
CA GLN A 26 14.77 3.50 8.81
C GLN A 26 14.59 2.00 9.00
N LEU A 27 15.49 1.15 8.48
CA LEU A 27 15.48 -0.30 8.74
C LEU A 27 15.76 -0.63 10.21
N ASN A 28 16.70 0.07 10.86
CA ASN A 28 17.04 -0.15 12.27
C ASN A 28 15.92 0.31 13.25
N ILE A 29 14.98 1.14 12.80
CA ILE A 29 13.79 1.54 13.58
C ILE A 29 12.69 0.46 13.51
N ASN A 30 12.61 -0.30 12.42
CA ASN A 30 11.60 -1.36 12.26
C ASN A 30 11.91 -2.58 13.15
N ASP A 31 13.18 -2.97 13.27
CA ASP A 31 13.57 -4.06 14.18
C ASP A 31 13.40 -3.67 15.66
N ARG A 32 13.63 -2.39 15.99
CA ARG A 32 13.35 -1.86 17.34
C ARG A 32 11.86 -1.84 17.68
N THR A 33 11.00 -1.44 16.75
CA THR A 33 9.54 -1.37 17.02
C THR A 33 8.89 -2.75 17.13
N ALA A 34 9.35 -3.74 16.35
CA ALA A 34 8.92 -5.13 16.51
C ALA A 34 9.43 -5.75 17.82
N SER A 35 10.68 -5.44 18.21
CA SER A 35 11.26 -5.84 19.50
C SER A 35 10.52 -5.22 20.69
N GLU A 36 10.18 -3.93 20.64
CA GLU A 36 9.41 -3.23 21.68
C GLU A 36 8.00 -3.81 21.87
N GLN A 37 7.33 -4.26 20.79
CA GLN A 37 6.03 -4.94 20.86
C GLN A 37 6.13 -6.35 21.48
N SER A 38 7.20 -7.09 21.19
CA SER A 38 7.44 -8.40 21.82
C SER A 38 7.77 -8.27 23.31
N ILE A 39 8.60 -7.28 23.69
CA ILE A 39 8.98 -7.03 25.09
C ILE A 39 7.77 -6.61 25.93
N THR A 40 6.85 -5.81 25.36
CA THR A 40 5.61 -5.41 26.05
C THR A 40 4.65 -6.58 26.25
N LEU A 41 4.57 -7.55 25.33
CA LEU A 41 3.73 -8.74 25.49
C LEU A 41 4.27 -9.70 26.56
N THR A 42 5.59 -9.92 26.60
CA THR A 42 6.23 -10.79 27.61
C THR A 42 6.12 -10.20 29.01
N ASN A 43 6.34 -8.89 29.16
CA ASN A 43 6.15 -8.18 30.43
C ASN A 43 4.67 -8.20 30.87
N LEU A 44 3.72 -8.26 29.93
CA LEU A 44 2.29 -8.35 30.19
C LEU A 44 1.91 -9.74 30.72
N ILE A 45 2.42 -10.82 30.12
CA ILE A 45 2.23 -12.19 30.63
C ILE A 45 2.79 -12.30 32.05
N GLN A 46 4.00 -11.79 32.29
CA GLN A 46 4.59 -11.77 33.64
C GLN A 46 3.81 -10.92 34.64
N ALA A 47 3.29 -9.74 34.25
CA ALA A 47 2.50 -8.90 35.14
C ALA A 47 1.15 -9.57 35.52
N PHE A 48 0.53 -10.32 34.61
CA PHE A 48 -0.69 -11.06 34.89
C PHE A 48 -0.44 -12.33 35.71
N GLU A 49 0.65 -13.07 35.46
CA GLU A 49 1.06 -14.19 36.33
C GLU A 49 1.35 -13.70 37.76
N VAL A 50 1.94 -12.51 37.92
CA VAL A 50 2.15 -11.90 39.24
C VAL A 50 0.83 -11.45 39.90
N LEU A 51 -0.18 -11.03 39.14
CA LEU A 51 -1.51 -10.70 39.68
C LEU A 51 -2.34 -11.94 40.04
N ASP A 52 -2.14 -13.07 39.36
CA ASP A 52 -2.80 -14.35 39.67
C ASP A 52 -2.09 -15.11 40.81
N MET A 53 -0.76 -14.90 40.97
CA MET A 53 0.07 -15.53 42.01
C MET A 53 0.21 -14.70 43.29
N ASN A 54 0.07 -13.38 43.22
CA ASN A 54 -0.19 -12.57 44.42
C ASN A 54 -1.66 -12.75 44.78
N GLY A 55 -1.98 -13.89 45.38
CA GLY A 55 -3.11 -14.05 46.29
C GLY A 55 -2.95 -13.10 47.47
N ASN A 56 -2.96 -11.78 47.20
CA ASN A 56 -3.30 -10.77 48.18
C ASN A 56 -4.66 -11.20 48.66
N THR A 57 -4.66 -11.83 49.84
CA THR A 57 -5.84 -12.13 50.60
C THR A 57 -6.69 -10.88 50.58
N LEU A 58 -7.76 -10.90 49.77
CA LEU A 58 -8.84 -9.94 49.86
C LEU A 58 -9.11 -9.79 51.37
N PRO A 59 -9.18 -8.56 51.89
CA PRO A 59 -9.42 -8.36 53.31
C PRO A 59 -10.60 -9.24 53.71
N LYS A 60 -10.36 -10.20 54.61
CA LYS A 60 -11.43 -11.04 55.14
C LYS A 60 -12.43 -10.08 55.74
N LEU A 61 -13.55 -9.88 55.05
CA LEU A 61 -14.68 -9.13 55.56
C LEU A 61 -15.09 -9.83 56.86
N ASP A 62 -14.82 -9.16 57.97
CA ASP A 62 -15.16 -9.65 59.29
C ASP A 62 -16.67 -9.44 59.48
N PHE A 63 -17.44 -10.53 59.34
CA PHE A 63 -18.90 -10.53 59.42
C PHE A 63 -19.42 -10.62 60.87
N THR A 64 -18.60 -10.28 61.87
CA THR A 64 -18.94 -10.46 63.30
C THR A 64 -19.94 -9.42 63.85
N HIS A 65 -20.38 -8.44 63.05
CA HIS A 65 -21.41 -7.47 63.45
C HIS A 65 -22.79 -7.81 62.85
N PRO A 66 -23.77 -8.26 63.67
CA PRO A 66 -25.08 -8.75 63.21
C PRO A 66 -26.12 -7.66 62.86
N GLU A 67 -25.80 -6.37 62.84
CA GLU A 67 -26.81 -5.30 62.66
C GLU A 67 -26.98 -4.77 61.23
N ASN A 68 -26.24 -5.26 60.23
CA ASN A 68 -26.39 -4.78 58.85
C ASN A 68 -27.37 -5.65 58.06
N SER A 69 -28.68 -5.43 58.15
CA SER A 69 -29.66 -5.99 57.19
C SER A 69 -29.22 -5.68 55.75
N VAL A 70 -29.26 -6.67 54.85
CA VAL A 70 -28.94 -6.45 53.42
C VAL A 70 -29.82 -5.32 52.89
N HIS A 71 -29.21 -4.16 52.65
CA HIS A 71 -29.98 -3.00 52.21
C HIS A 71 -30.39 -3.25 50.76
N PRO A 72 -31.69 -3.16 50.39
CA PRO A 72 -32.14 -3.37 49.02
C PRO A 72 -31.41 -2.48 47.99
N GLY A 73 -30.83 -1.36 48.43
CA GLY A 73 -29.99 -0.50 47.60
C GLY A 73 -28.64 -1.10 47.18
N GLU A 74 -28.08 -2.08 47.88
CA GLU A 74 -26.82 -2.73 47.48
C GLU A 74 -27.02 -3.65 46.27
N LEU A 75 -28.12 -4.40 46.25
CA LEU A 75 -28.53 -5.25 45.13
C LEU A 75 -28.79 -4.40 43.87
N GLU A 76 -29.52 -3.29 44.00
CA GLU A 76 -29.79 -2.39 42.88
C GLU A 76 -28.49 -1.75 42.33
N ARG A 77 -27.57 -1.36 43.21
CA ARG A 77 -26.24 -0.86 42.81
C ARG A 77 -25.44 -1.91 42.04
N LEU A 78 -25.36 -3.14 42.56
CA LEU A 78 -24.63 -4.22 41.89
C LEU A 78 -25.25 -4.58 40.54
N GLN A 79 -26.58 -4.60 40.44
CA GLN A 79 -27.29 -4.81 39.17
C GLN A 79 -26.98 -3.70 38.16
N LYS A 80 -26.96 -2.44 38.60
CA LYS A 80 -26.60 -1.29 37.76
C LYS A 80 -25.15 -1.40 37.27
N GLU A 81 -24.22 -1.81 38.12
CA GLU A 81 -22.81 -2.04 37.76
C GLU A 81 -22.67 -3.17 36.72
N ILE A 82 -23.31 -4.32 36.95
CA ILE A 82 -23.28 -5.45 36.00
C ILE A 82 -23.82 -5.01 34.63
N ASN A 83 -24.95 -4.29 34.60
CA ASN A 83 -25.55 -3.82 33.35
C ASN A 83 -24.65 -2.84 32.58
N LYS A 84 -23.84 -2.04 33.28
CA LYS A 84 -22.83 -1.17 32.65
C LYS A 84 -21.63 -1.95 32.12
N LEU A 85 -21.18 -2.99 32.83
CA LEU A 85 -20.01 -3.79 32.43
C LEU A 85 -20.26 -4.64 31.17
N ILE A 86 -21.50 -5.08 30.94
CA ILE A 86 -21.85 -5.92 29.77
C ILE A 86 -21.43 -5.28 28.42
N PRO A 87 -21.90 -4.08 28.05
CA PRO A 87 -21.55 -3.47 26.76
C PRO A 87 -20.05 -3.15 26.64
N ILE A 88 -19.41 -2.74 27.74
CA ILE A 88 -17.96 -2.48 27.80
C ILE A 88 -17.17 -3.76 27.51
N SER A 89 -17.55 -4.87 28.15
CA SER A 89 -16.94 -6.16 27.93
C SER A 89 -17.06 -6.59 26.47
N ASP A 90 -18.26 -6.51 25.89
CA ASP A 90 -18.48 -6.89 24.49
C ASP A 90 -17.64 -6.04 23.53
N ALA A 91 -17.53 -4.74 23.80
CA ALA A 91 -16.73 -3.82 23.00
C ALA A 91 -15.22 -4.10 23.13
N LEU A 92 -14.71 -4.35 24.34
CA LEU A 92 -13.31 -4.70 24.57
C LEU A 92 -12.92 -6.04 23.95
N VAL A 93 -13.77 -7.06 24.07
CA VAL A 93 -13.55 -8.35 23.42
C VAL A 93 -13.50 -8.18 21.90
N SER A 94 -14.39 -7.35 21.34
CA SER A 94 -14.39 -7.03 19.90
C SER A 94 -13.10 -6.31 19.48
N LEU A 95 -12.63 -5.36 20.28
CA LEU A 95 -11.36 -4.66 20.05
C LEU A 95 -10.16 -5.63 20.05
N ILE A 96 -10.11 -6.57 21.00
CA ILE A 96 -9.05 -7.58 21.09
C ILE A 96 -9.07 -8.49 19.86
N LYS A 97 -10.25 -8.94 19.44
CA LYS A 97 -10.41 -9.76 18.22
C LYS A 97 -9.93 -9.01 16.97
N LEU A 98 -10.27 -7.73 16.81
CA LEU A 98 -9.80 -6.92 15.69
C LEU A 98 -8.28 -6.81 15.65
N ARG A 99 -7.64 -6.68 16.82
CA ARG A 99 -6.18 -6.61 16.93
C ARG A 99 -5.50 -7.92 16.54
N ALA A 100 -6.08 -9.05 16.90
CA ALA A 100 -5.57 -10.37 16.52
C ALA A 100 -5.56 -10.59 15.00
N ILE A 101 -6.54 -10.06 14.26
CA ILE A 101 -6.62 -10.18 12.79
C ILE A 101 -5.48 -9.43 12.08
N SER A 102 -5.04 -8.30 12.63
CA SER A 102 -4.13 -7.36 11.97
C SER A 102 -2.68 -7.85 11.84
N ILE A 103 -2.26 -8.82 12.65
CA ILE A 103 -0.83 -9.19 12.82
C ILE A 103 -0.47 -10.44 12.02
N GLY A 104 -1.26 -10.75 10.99
CA GLY A 104 -0.77 -11.52 9.84
C GLY A 104 0.50 -10.84 9.31
N THR A 105 1.65 -11.39 9.70
CA THR A 105 2.97 -10.77 9.64
C THR A 105 3.26 -10.18 8.26
N PRO A 106 4.12 -9.14 8.16
CA PRO A 106 4.66 -8.73 6.88
C PRO A 106 5.30 -9.99 6.27
N SER A 107 4.67 -10.53 5.22
CA SER A 107 5.18 -11.63 4.37
C SER A 107 6.69 -11.59 4.43
N LYS A 108 7.34 -12.54 5.13
CA LYS A 108 8.79 -12.61 5.28
C LYS A 108 9.37 -12.20 3.94
N VAL A 109 9.84 -10.95 3.86
CA VAL A 109 10.46 -10.49 2.63
C VAL A 109 11.77 -11.25 2.69
N ASN A 110 11.86 -12.31 1.90
CA ASN A 110 13.11 -13.01 1.66
C ASN A 110 14.05 -11.95 1.06
N HIS A 111 14.71 -11.20 1.93
CA HIS A 111 15.83 -10.35 1.60
C HIS A 111 17.01 -11.28 1.32
N LYS A 112 16.91 -12.08 0.25
CA LYS A 112 18.12 -12.41 -0.50
C LYS A 112 18.55 -11.08 -1.12
N PRO A 113 19.74 -10.56 -0.80
CA PRO A 113 20.26 -9.40 -1.50
C PRO A 113 20.26 -9.74 -2.99
N ILE A 114 19.49 -8.99 -3.78
CA ILE A 114 19.56 -9.03 -5.24
C ILE A 114 20.85 -8.29 -5.60
N GLY A 115 21.99 -8.92 -5.31
CA GLY A 115 23.21 -8.69 -6.06
C GLY A 115 22.98 -9.35 -7.41
N TRP A 116 22.98 -8.56 -8.48
CA TRP A 116 22.98 -9.05 -9.84
C TRP A 116 24.29 -9.81 -10.10
N GLN A 117 24.36 -11.09 -9.72
CA GLN A 117 25.35 -12.02 -10.24
C GLN A 117 24.64 -13.06 -11.09
N LEU A 118 24.73 -12.86 -12.41
CA LEU A 118 24.41 -13.86 -13.43
C LEU A 118 25.36 -15.06 -13.26
N ARG A 119 24.97 -16.04 -12.44
CA ARG A 119 25.49 -17.40 -12.52
C ARG A 119 24.51 -18.24 -13.33
N LEU A 120 24.84 -18.47 -14.59
CA LEU A 120 24.17 -19.43 -15.45
C LEU A 120 24.49 -20.84 -14.93
N GLY A 121 23.50 -21.49 -14.31
CA GLY A 121 23.50 -22.93 -14.02
C GLY A 121 22.43 -23.62 -14.87
N PRO A 122 22.61 -24.91 -15.22
CA PRO A 122 21.76 -25.58 -16.21
C PRO A 122 20.36 -25.89 -15.65
N VAL A 123 19.34 -25.49 -16.41
CA VAL A 123 17.93 -25.79 -16.13
C VAL A 123 17.59 -27.17 -16.71
N ARG A 124 17.21 -28.12 -15.83
CA ARG A 124 16.48 -29.33 -16.23
C ARG A 124 15.00 -28.99 -16.37
N VAL A 125 14.46 -29.18 -17.56
CA VAL A 125 13.03 -29.05 -17.87
C VAL A 125 12.36 -30.41 -17.63
N SER A 126 11.32 -30.46 -16.78
CA SER A 126 10.35 -31.55 -16.74
C SER A 126 9.03 -31.06 -17.32
N ILE A 127 8.52 -31.83 -18.28
CA ILE A 127 7.30 -31.56 -19.05
C ILE A 127 6.12 -32.15 -18.27
N GLY A 128 5.17 -31.31 -17.88
CA GLY A 128 3.87 -31.72 -17.35
C GLY A 128 2.75 -31.37 -18.34
N THR A 129 1.87 -32.33 -18.60
CA THR A 129 0.76 -32.27 -19.57
C THR A 129 -0.46 -31.48 -19.05
N PRO A 130 -1.35 -30.97 -19.93
CA PRO A 130 -2.45 -30.10 -19.54
C PRO A 130 -3.75 -30.87 -19.25
N SER A 131 -4.49 -30.45 -18.21
CA SER A 131 -5.88 -30.86 -17.96
C SER A 131 -6.84 -29.67 -18.09
N LYS A 132 -8.05 -29.99 -18.57
CA LYS A 132 -9.11 -29.13 -19.15
C LYS A 132 -9.78 -28.15 -18.17
N PRO A 133 -10.43 -27.08 -18.67
CA PRO A 133 -11.20 -26.16 -17.84
C PRO A 133 -12.62 -26.70 -17.60
N ASN A 134 -13.16 -26.49 -16.40
CA ASN A 134 -14.58 -26.65 -16.15
C ASN A 134 -15.11 -25.43 -15.41
N CYS A 135 -16.01 -24.70 -16.08
CA CYS A 135 -16.78 -23.59 -15.51
C CYS A 135 -17.87 -24.14 -14.59
N ARG A 136 -17.94 -23.65 -13.35
CA ARG A 136 -19.18 -23.72 -12.55
C ARG A 136 -19.26 -22.54 -11.61
N SER A 137 -20.13 -21.60 -11.97
CA SER A 137 -20.60 -20.51 -11.12
C SER A 137 -21.48 -21.10 -10.00
N LYS A 138 -21.05 -20.92 -8.74
CA LYS A 138 -21.91 -21.03 -7.56
C LYS A 138 -21.68 -19.78 -6.72
N SER A 139 -22.76 -19.01 -6.52
CA SER A 139 -22.85 -18.02 -5.46
C SER A 139 -22.95 -18.77 -4.15
N THR A 140 -21.93 -18.64 -3.32
CA THR A 140 -21.96 -19.07 -1.92
C THR A 140 -21.44 -17.91 -1.08
N SER A 141 -22.20 -17.58 -0.05
CA SER A 141 -21.88 -16.60 0.97
C SER A 141 -20.44 -16.78 1.48
N ASP A 142 -19.56 -15.84 1.14
CA ASP A 142 -18.17 -15.81 1.59
C ASP A 142 -18.10 -15.38 3.06
N SER A 143 -18.23 -16.33 3.98
CA SER A 143 -17.88 -16.13 5.41
C SER A 143 -16.71 -17.03 5.85
N ASN A 144 -15.87 -17.45 4.92
CA ASN A 144 -14.57 -18.08 5.22
C ASN A 144 -13.49 -16.99 5.26
N TYR A 145 -13.56 -16.12 6.27
CA TYR A 145 -12.43 -15.28 6.63
C TYR A 145 -11.33 -16.17 7.18
N LEU A 146 -10.25 -16.28 6.39
CA LEU A 146 -8.90 -16.74 6.72
C LEU A 146 -8.70 -17.12 8.19
N LYS A 147 -8.67 -18.43 8.46
CA LYS A 147 -8.01 -18.96 9.66
C LYS A 147 -6.52 -18.56 9.56
N SER A 148 -6.15 -17.53 10.31
CA SER A 148 -4.81 -16.93 10.30
C SER A 148 -3.81 -17.92 10.91
N GLU A 149 -2.71 -18.23 10.22
CA GLU A 149 -1.63 -19.09 10.73
C GLU A 149 -0.92 -18.53 11.99
N ASN A 150 -1.27 -17.32 12.44
CA ASN A 150 -0.63 -16.64 13.58
C ASN A 150 -1.55 -16.50 14.81
N GLU A 151 -2.56 -17.36 14.96
CA GLU A 151 -3.45 -17.35 16.13
C GLU A 151 -2.68 -17.57 17.47
N ALA A 152 -1.51 -18.22 17.41
CA ALA A 152 -0.67 -18.56 18.56
C ALA A 152 -0.12 -17.34 19.35
N ASP A 153 0.20 -16.23 18.70
CA ASP A 153 0.82 -15.07 19.39
C ASP A 153 -0.18 -14.25 20.22
N TYR A 154 -1.49 -14.44 19.99
CA TYR A 154 -2.58 -13.73 20.68
C TYR A 154 -3.44 -14.63 21.55
N GLU A 155 -3.17 -15.93 21.54
CA GLU A 155 -3.83 -16.91 22.39
C GLU A 155 -3.83 -16.47 23.87
N PRO A 156 -2.75 -15.90 24.44
CA PRO A 156 -2.79 -15.41 25.82
C PRO A 156 -3.81 -14.29 26.05
N LEU A 157 -3.91 -13.32 25.13
CA LEU A 157 -4.85 -12.19 25.24
C LEU A 157 -6.30 -12.61 25.00
N LEU A 158 -6.52 -13.56 24.09
CA LEU A 158 -7.84 -14.16 23.87
C LEU A 158 -8.28 -15.00 25.08
N ASN A 159 -7.35 -15.75 25.69
CA ASN A 159 -7.59 -16.51 26.91
C ASN A 159 -7.84 -15.59 28.12
N LEU A 160 -7.15 -14.44 28.20
CA LEU A 160 -7.42 -13.38 29.19
C LEU A 160 -8.79 -12.72 28.99
N ALA A 161 -9.25 -12.58 27.74
CA ALA A 161 -10.55 -12.00 27.41
C ALA A 161 -11.72 -13.00 27.56
N ALA A 162 -11.46 -14.31 27.43
CA ALA A 162 -12.46 -15.36 27.55
C ALA A 162 -13.29 -15.32 28.86
N PRO A 163 -12.70 -15.18 30.06
CA PRO A 163 -13.46 -15.13 31.31
C PRO A 163 -14.22 -13.81 31.50
N VAL A 164 -13.91 -12.78 30.71
CA VAL A 164 -14.52 -11.44 30.81
C VAL A 164 -15.78 -11.32 29.95
N ASN A 165 -16.11 -12.34 29.15
CA ASN A 165 -17.24 -12.37 28.22
C ASN A 165 -18.59 -11.94 28.87
N SER A 166 -19.40 -11.16 28.15
CA SER A 166 -20.74 -10.72 28.56
C SER A 166 -21.66 -11.87 28.95
N VAL A 167 -21.42 -13.09 28.47
CA VAL A 167 -22.14 -14.30 28.90
C VAL A 167 -21.99 -14.54 30.41
N CYS A 168 -20.79 -14.41 30.97
CA CYS A 168 -20.54 -14.57 32.41
C CYS A 168 -21.26 -13.48 33.22
N LEU A 169 -21.19 -12.22 32.76
CA LEU A 169 -21.88 -11.10 33.40
C LEU A 169 -23.41 -11.24 33.36
N LYS A 170 -23.97 -11.73 32.25
CA LYS A 170 -25.40 -12.06 32.13
C LYS A 170 -25.81 -13.18 33.09
N GLN A 171 -24.97 -14.21 33.26
CA GLN A 171 -25.19 -15.26 34.25
C GLN A 171 -25.20 -14.70 35.67
N TYR A 172 -24.29 -13.79 36.01
CA TYR A 172 -24.27 -13.11 37.30
C TYR A 172 -25.49 -12.21 37.52
N SER A 173 -25.96 -11.51 36.49
CA SER A 173 -27.21 -10.75 36.56
C SER A 173 -28.41 -11.67 36.81
N ASN A 174 -28.48 -12.83 36.14
CA ASN A 174 -29.54 -13.80 36.37
C ASN A 174 -29.49 -14.37 37.81
N GLN A 175 -28.31 -14.72 38.31
CA GLN A 175 -28.12 -15.16 39.70
C GLN A 175 -28.58 -14.10 40.71
N LEU A 176 -28.34 -12.81 40.42
CA LEU A 176 -28.79 -11.71 41.24
C LEU A 176 -30.33 -11.58 41.23
N ASN A 177 -30.96 -11.75 40.06
CA ASN A 177 -32.42 -11.74 39.92
C ASN A 177 -33.08 -12.95 40.62
N ASP A 178 -32.44 -14.11 40.60
CA ASP A 178 -32.90 -15.31 41.32
C ASP A 178 -32.86 -15.08 42.84
N LEU A 179 -31.80 -14.45 43.34
CA LEU A 179 -31.71 -14.03 44.75
C LEU A 179 -32.83 -13.05 45.13
N TRP A 180 -33.20 -12.14 44.22
CA TRP A 180 -34.32 -11.21 44.41
C TRP A 180 -35.68 -11.91 44.49
N SER A 181 -35.82 -13.01 43.77
CA SER A 181 -37.09 -13.73 43.61
C SER A 181 -37.38 -14.73 44.74
N THR A 182 -36.48 -14.86 45.73
CA THR A 182 -36.59 -15.88 46.79
C THR A 182 -36.86 -15.23 48.18
N PRO A 183 -38.11 -14.87 48.51
CA PRO A 183 -38.44 -14.05 49.68
C PRO A 183 -38.22 -14.72 51.05
N ASP A 184 -38.13 -16.05 51.12
CA ASP A 184 -38.04 -16.82 52.38
C ASP A 184 -36.67 -17.50 52.62
N ALA A 185 -35.64 -17.13 51.87
CA ALA A 185 -34.32 -17.74 52.03
C ALA A 185 -33.63 -17.26 53.32
N ASP A 186 -32.93 -18.18 54.01
CA ASP A 186 -32.07 -17.86 55.15
C ASP A 186 -31.13 -16.68 54.83
N ASP A 187 -31.31 -15.56 55.53
CA ASP A 187 -30.59 -14.30 55.34
C ASP A 187 -29.06 -14.51 55.35
N THR A 188 -28.58 -15.47 56.16
CA THR A 188 -27.16 -15.82 56.23
C THR A 188 -26.63 -16.38 54.90
N LYS A 189 -27.44 -17.22 54.25
CA LYS A 189 -27.09 -17.85 52.96
C LYS A 189 -27.13 -16.82 51.83
N VAL A 190 -28.15 -15.96 51.81
CA VAL A 190 -28.28 -14.87 50.82
C VAL A 190 -27.10 -13.91 50.91
N ARG A 191 -26.71 -13.49 52.13
CA ARG A 191 -25.52 -12.64 52.35
C ARG A 191 -24.24 -13.27 51.83
N LYS A 192 -24.03 -14.55 52.11
CA LYS A 192 -22.85 -15.28 51.64
C LYS A 192 -22.80 -15.36 50.11
N GLN A 193 -23.95 -15.60 49.47
CA GLN A 193 -24.06 -15.64 48.01
C GLN A 193 -23.85 -14.25 47.39
N LEU A 194 -24.40 -13.19 47.99
CA LEU A 194 -24.21 -11.81 47.54
C LEU A 194 -22.75 -11.38 47.66
N ALA A 195 -22.09 -11.71 48.78
CA ALA A 195 -20.67 -11.42 48.97
C ALA A 195 -19.78 -12.15 47.95
N ASP A 196 -20.07 -13.42 47.66
CA ASP A 196 -19.36 -14.19 46.62
C ASP A 196 -19.58 -13.60 45.22
N LEU A 197 -20.82 -13.19 44.90
CA LEU A 197 -21.15 -12.58 43.63
C LEU A 197 -20.47 -11.21 43.45
N LYS A 198 -20.46 -10.38 44.49
CA LYS A 198 -19.74 -9.11 44.51
C LYS A 198 -18.26 -9.30 44.25
N ASN A 199 -17.60 -10.24 44.95
CA ASN A 199 -16.19 -10.55 44.73
C ASN A 199 -15.91 -10.99 43.28
N LYS A 200 -16.83 -11.77 42.67
CA LYS A 200 -16.71 -12.17 41.25
C LYS A 200 -16.86 -11.00 40.29
N VAL A 201 -17.79 -10.07 40.55
CA VAL A 201 -17.98 -8.87 39.75
C VAL A 201 -16.77 -7.95 39.87
N ASP A 202 -16.25 -7.73 41.08
CA ASP A 202 -15.04 -6.94 41.34
C ASP A 202 -13.83 -7.52 40.60
N LEU A 203 -13.67 -8.85 40.59
CA LEU A 203 -12.61 -9.52 39.84
C LEU A 203 -12.74 -9.30 38.33
N ILE A 204 -13.96 -9.38 37.77
CA ILE A 204 -14.19 -9.08 36.35
C ILE A 204 -13.89 -7.62 36.04
N TYR A 205 -14.31 -6.70 36.90
CA TYR A 205 -14.03 -5.28 36.75
C TYR A 205 -12.52 -5.00 36.76
N GLN A 206 -11.76 -5.57 37.70
CA GLN A 206 -10.30 -5.44 37.73
C GLN A 206 -9.64 -5.98 36.46
N ARG A 207 -10.11 -7.13 35.95
CA ARG A 207 -9.64 -7.71 34.68
C ARG A 207 -9.98 -6.83 33.49
N LEU A 208 -11.20 -6.29 33.42
CA LEU A 208 -11.63 -5.34 32.38
C LEU A 208 -10.77 -4.09 32.39
N ASN A 209 -10.52 -3.52 33.56
CA ASN A 209 -9.68 -2.34 33.72
C ASN A 209 -8.23 -2.62 33.30
N GLY A 210 -7.69 -3.79 33.67
CA GLY A 210 -6.38 -4.25 33.19
C GLY A 210 -6.33 -4.38 31.67
N LEU A 211 -7.34 -5.01 31.05
CA LEU A 211 -7.44 -5.15 29.60
C LEU A 211 -7.58 -3.80 28.87
N PHE A 212 -8.38 -2.89 29.42
CA PHE A 212 -8.59 -1.55 28.88
C PHE A 212 -7.28 -0.75 28.89
N ASN A 213 -6.61 -0.69 30.03
CA ASN A 213 -5.32 0.00 30.21
C ASN A 213 -4.23 -0.54 29.28
N ASN A 214 -4.13 -1.87 29.17
CA ASN A 214 -3.19 -2.51 28.25
C ASN A 214 -3.57 -2.27 26.78
N SER A 215 -4.86 -2.06 26.50
CA SER A 215 -5.32 -1.81 25.15
C SER A 215 -5.00 -0.40 24.67
N ILE A 216 -4.99 0.58 25.56
CA ILE A 216 -4.72 1.98 25.24
C ILE A 216 -3.28 2.22 24.78
N GLY A 217 -2.29 1.73 25.52
CA GLY A 217 -0.88 2.08 25.31
C GLY A 217 -0.42 1.99 23.84
N PRO A 218 -0.69 0.87 23.15
CA PRO A 218 -0.32 0.68 21.75
C PRO A 218 -0.94 1.69 20.76
N ILE A 219 -2.03 2.38 21.10
CA ILE A 219 -2.77 3.23 20.15
C ILE A 219 -1.99 4.46 19.73
N SER A 220 -1.27 5.09 20.65
CA SER A 220 -0.41 6.25 20.34
C SER A 220 0.68 5.93 19.31
N ILE A 221 1.21 4.70 19.35
CA ILE A 221 2.26 4.24 18.43
C ILE A 221 1.67 3.96 17.02
N ARG A 222 0.39 3.56 16.95
CA ARG A 222 -0.26 3.16 15.70
C ARG A 222 -0.34 4.28 14.68
N GLU A 223 -0.54 5.52 15.09
CA GLU A 223 -0.59 6.64 14.14
C GLU A 223 0.71 6.73 13.32
N LYS A 224 1.86 6.61 13.98
CA LYS A 224 3.19 6.63 13.32
C LYS A 224 3.36 5.44 12.38
N VAL A 225 2.94 4.25 12.81
CA VAL A 225 2.99 3.03 11.99
C VAL A 225 2.10 3.16 10.75
N ILE A 226 0.91 3.72 10.90
CA ILE A 226 -0.04 3.94 9.80
C ILE A 226 0.50 4.99 8.82
N LYS A 227 1.03 6.13 9.31
CA LYS A 227 1.72 7.12 8.46
C LYS A 227 2.88 6.47 7.68
N MET A 228 3.62 5.56 8.30
CA MET A 228 4.64 4.78 7.60
C MET A 228 4.03 3.87 6.52
N TYR A 229 2.93 3.17 6.80
CA TYR A 229 2.25 2.34 5.79
C TYR A 229 1.74 3.16 4.61
N VAL A 230 1.08 4.29 4.88
CA VAL A 230 0.61 5.25 3.87
C VAL A 230 1.78 5.72 3.00
N SER A 231 2.93 6.05 3.61
CA SER A 231 4.12 6.49 2.87
C SER A 231 4.71 5.44 1.92
N LYS A 232 4.41 4.15 2.16
CA LYS A 232 4.88 3.02 1.32
C LYS A 232 3.95 2.74 0.14
N ILE A 233 2.74 3.29 0.12
CA ILE A 233 1.79 3.14 -0.99
C ILE A 233 2.26 4.01 -2.16
N GLY A 234 2.45 3.41 -3.32
CA GLY A 234 2.92 4.12 -4.51
C GLY A 234 1.81 4.54 -5.46
N HIS A 235 0.72 3.76 -5.53
CA HIS A 235 -0.45 4.06 -6.35
C HIS A 235 -1.26 5.23 -5.76
N LEU A 236 -1.52 6.26 -6.56
CA LEU A 236 -2.09 7.53 -6.10
C LEU A 236 -3.51 7.36 -5.54
N GLU A 237 -4.30 6.51 -6.17
CA GLU A 237 -5.66 6.17 -5.78
C GLU A 237 -5.72 5.53 -4.39
N PHE A 238 -4.89 4.52 -4.13
CA PHE A 238 -4.81 3.88 -2.81
C PHE A 238 -4.16 4.80 -1.78
N LYS A 239 -3.23 5.65 -2.21
CA LYS A 239 -2.55 6.60 -1.32
C LYS A 239 -3.52 7.65 -0.80
N LYS A 240 -4.33 8.27 -1.67
CA LYS A 240 -5.36 9.26 -1.25
C LYS A 240 -6.38 8.65 -0.29
N GLU A 241 -6.85 7.45 -0.58
CA GLU A 241 -7.79 6.74 0.29
C GLU A 241 -7.16 6.41 1.66
N ALA A 242 -5.89 6.01 1.68
CA ALA A 242 -5.16 5.73 2.91
C ALA A 242 -4.83 7.01 3.71
N GLU A 243 -4.52 8.12 3.03
CA GLU A 243 -4.32 9.44 3.64
C GLU A 243 -5.60 9.94 4.33
N SER A 244 -6.76 9.82 3.66
CA SER A 244 -8.06 10.14 4.26
C SER A 244 -8.35 9.31 5.51
N ASN A 245 -8.06 8.00 5.49
CA ASN A 245 -8.21 7.18 6.69
C ASN A 245 -7.22 7.55 7.79
N CYS A 246 -6.01 7.96 7.45
CA CYS A 246 -5.02 8.42 8.42
C CYS A 246 -5.45 9.72 9.11
N GLU A 247 -6.04 10.67 8.36
CA GLU A 247 -6.58 11.91 8.89
C GLU A 247 -7.71 11.64 9.89
N ILE A 248 -8.62 10.73 9.56
CA ILE A 248 -9.71 10.36 10.48
C ILE A 248 -9.17 9.68 11.74
N ILE A 249 -8.12 8.87 11.63
CA ILE A 249 -7.45 8.29 12.80
C ILE A 249 -6.84 9.38 13.68
N SER A 250 -6.20 10.40 13.10
CA SER A 250 -5.67 11.54 13.85
C SER A 250 -6.78 12.30 14.58
N MET A 251 -7.94 12.53 13.95
CA MET A 251 -9.10 13.16 14.60
C MET A 251 -9.66 12.31 15.76
N LEU A 252 -9.74 10.99 15.60
CA LEU A 252 -10.20 10.10 16.68
C LEU A 252 -9.22 10.07 17.85
N LEU A 253 -7.91 10.11 17.58
CA LEU A 253 -6.88 10.21 18.62
C LEU A 253 -6.96 11.53 19.39
N GLU A 254 -7.22 12.63 18.69
CA GLU A 254 -7.45 13.94 19.29
C GLU A 254 -8.73 13.94 20.15
N SER A 255 -9.80 13.30 19.66
CA SER A 255 -11.05 13.14 20.42
C SER A 255 -10.83 12.35 21.72
N ILE A 256 -10.13 11.21 21.65
CA ILE A 256 -9.73 10.45 22.83
C ILE A 256 -8.91 11.33 23.78
N SER A 257 -7.93 12.08 23.26
CA SER A 257 -7.09 12.97 24.08
C SER A 257 -7.93 14.04 24.79
N HIS A 258 -8.89 14.65 24.09
CA HIS A 258 -9.79 15.64 24.67
C HIS A 258 -10.70 15.05 25.76
N LEU A 259 -11.28 13.86 25.52
CA LEU A 259 -12.10 13.14 26.51
C LEU A 259 -11.34 12.83 27.81
N LEU A 260 -10.01 12.68 27.70
CA LEU A 260 -9.11 12.41 28.82
C LEU A 260 -8.60 13.68 29.51
N GLU A 261 -8.47 14.79 28.77
CA GLU A 261 -8.03 16.07 29.33
C GLU A 261 -9.12 16.77 30.13
N THR A 262 -10.40 16.45 29.90
CA THR A 262 -11.53 17.08 30.59
C THR A 262 -11.56 16.83 32.11
N THR A 263 -10.65 16.00 32.64
CA THR A 263 -10.62 15.65 34.07
C THR A 263 -9.76 16.56 34.95
N GLU A 264 -8.86 17.40 34.42
CA GLU A 264 -8.01 18.26 35.27
C GLU A 264 -7.34 19.42 34.50
N TYR A 265 -7.27 20.60 35.12
CA TYR A 265 -6.60 21.81 34.59
C TYR A 265 -5.24 21.50 33.94
N PRO A 266 -4.97 21.97 32.69
CA PRO A 266 -3.76 21.60 31.99
C PRO A 266 -2.52 22.25 32.64
N PRO A 267 -1.48 21.48 32.99
CA PRO A 267 -0.17 22.05 33.24
C PRO A 267 0.38 22.63 31.92
N LYS A 268 0.83 23.88 31.95
CA LYS A 268 1.12 24.72 30.78
C LYS A 268 2.26 24.25 29.86
N ASP A 269 3.05 23.26 30.26
CA ASP A 269 4.25 22.88 29.53
C ASP A 269 4.36 21.35 29.38
N SER A 270 4.04 20.82 28.19
CA SER A 270 4.82 19.78 27.48
C SER A 270 3.98 19.00 26.46
N ALA A 271 4.46 18.96 25.21
CA ALA A 271 3.89 18.18 24.11
C ALA A 271 4.14 16.65 24.22
N THR A 272 4.42 16.16 25.43
CA THR A 272 4.60 14.74 25.71
C THR A 272 3.33 14.25 26.37
N ILE A 273 2.29 14.03 25.58
CA ILE A 273 0.98 13.57 26.05
C ILE A 273 1.12 12.16 26.68
N CYS A 274 1.32 12.17 28.00
CA CYS A 274 0.48 11.54 29.02
C CYS A 274 -0.09 10.13 28.78
N THR A 275 0.77 9.16 28.43
CA THR A 275 0.44 7.74 28.63
C THR A 275 0.07 7.41 30.08
N THR A 276 0.55 8.20 31.04
CA THR A 276 0.28 8.04 32.47
C THR A 276 -1.10 8.53 32.92
N LYS A 277 -1.70 9.55 32.28
CA LYS A 277 -3.08 9.98 32.58
C LYS A 277 -4.12 9.00 32.04
N LEU A 278 -3.80 8.36 30.92
CA LEU A 278 -4.61 7.32 30.28
C LEU A 278 -4.87 6.10 31.17
N LEU A 279 -3.95 5.79 32.09
CA LEU A 279 -4.07 4.66 33.02
C LEU A 279 -5.07 4.90 34.17
N LYS A 280 -5.59 6.13 34.33
CA LYS A 280 -6.50 6.50 35.42
C LYS A 280 -7.97 6.53 35.03
N LEU A 281 -8.31 6.29 33.77
CA LEU A 281 -9.71 6.28 33.36
C LEU A 281 -10.40 5.05 33.95
N ASP A 282 -11.36 5.29 34.83
CA ASP A 282 -12.20 4.22 35.37
C ASP A 282 -13.16 3.74 34.27
N VAL A 283 -13.16 2.43 34.03
CA VAL A 283 -14.07 1.75 33.11
C VAL A 283 -15.54 1.98 33.48
N LEU A 284 -15.85 2.18 34.77
CA LEU A 284 -17.19 2.37 35.29
C LEU A 284 -17.63 3.83 35.41
N ASP A 285 -16.85 4.80 34.91
CA ASP A 285 -17.20 6.23 34.97
C ASP A 285 -18.64 6.47 34.48
N ASP A 286 -19.44 7.17 35.28
CA ASP A 286 -20.88 7.39 35.09
C ASP A 286 -21.20 8.15 33.79
N ASN A 287 -20.21 8.78 33.17
CA ASN A 287 -20.35 9.67 32.02
C ASN A 287 -20.26 8.98 30.65
N ASP A 288 -20.35 7.65 30.57
CA ASP A 288 -20.19 6.87 29.33
C ASP A 288 -18.87 7.14 28.57
N ARG A 289 -17.88 7.77 29.22
CA ARG A 289 -16.61 8.15 28.59
C ARG A 289 -15.81 6.93 28.16
N ALA A 290 -15.78 5.90 29.00
CA ALA A 290 -15.12 4.64 28.67
C ALA A 290 -15.71 4.00 27.41
N ASN A 291 -17.06 4.01 27.28
CA ASN A 291 -17.75 3.51 26.10
C ASN A 291 -17.38 4.30 24.83
N ALA A 292 -17.37 5.64 24.92
CA ALA A 292 -16.96 6.50 23.81
C ALA A 292 -15.50 6.23 23.39
N VAL A 293 -14.58 6.17 24.35
CA VAL A 293 -13.16 5.88 24.09
C VAL A 293 -12.99 4.50 23.45
N ILE A 294 -13.64 3.46 23.97
CA ILE A 294 -13.58 2.11 23.37
C ILE A 294 -14.15 2.12 21.94
N GLY A 295 -15.24 2.86 21.69
CA GLY A 295 -15.82 3.05 20.36
C GLY A 295 -14.82 3.66 19.37
N ASP A 296 -14.14 4.73 19.77
CA ASP A 296 -13.10 5.37 18.96
C ASP A 296 -11.90 4.45 18.73
N MET A 297 -11.50 3.68 19.74
CA MET A 297 -10.44 2.68 19.61
C MET A 297 -10.81 1.61 18.56
N ILE A 298 -12.04 1.11 18.58
CA ILE A 298 -12.54 0.15 17.58
C ILE A 298 -12.52 0.77 16.18
N ALA A 299 -12.99 2.02 16.05
CA ALA A 299 -12.98 2.74 14.78
C ALA A 299 -11.56 2.93 14.23
N ILE A 300 -10.59 3.24 15.10
CA ILE A 300 -9.16 3.32 14.75
C ILE A 300 -8.65 1.96 14.24
N GLU A 301 -8.97 0.85 14.91
CA GLU A 301 -8.56 -0.50 14.48
C GLU A 301 -9.13 -0.88 13.11
N LEU A 302 -10.41 -0.63 12.88
CA LEU A 302 -11.06 -0.92 11.61
C LEU A 302 -10.41 -0.14 10.46
N ARG A 303 -10.13 1.15 10.66
CA ARG A 303 -9.46 1.99 9.66
C ARG A 303 -8.00 1.57 9.44
N ARG A 304 -7.28 1.18 10.50
CA ARG A 304 -5.94 0.59 10.38
C ARG A 304 -5.98 -0.64 9.48
N LEU A 305 -6.88 -1.59 9.76
CA LEU A 305 -7.04 -2.81 8.96
C LEU A 305 -7.32 -2.48 7.49
N HIS A 306 -8.15 -1.47 7.22
CA HIS A 306 -8.41 -1.00 5.86
C HIS A 306 -7.15 -0.47 5.18
N VAL A 307 -6.35 0.38 5.85
CA VAL A 307 -5.07 0.86 5.32
C VAL A 307 -4.11 -0.30 5.03
N GLU A 308 -4.05 -1.32 5.90
CA GLU A 308 -3.24 -2.52 5.65
C GLU A 308 -3.71 -3.30 4.42
N GLN A 309 -5.03 -3.41 4.21
CA GLN A 309 -5.59 -4.00 3.01
C GLN A 309 -5.23 -3.20 1.76
N LEU A 310 -5.25 -1.86 1.82
CA LEU A 310 -4.81 -0.99 0.73
C LEU A 310 -3.33 -1.20 0.40
N VAL A 311 -2.46 -1.32 1.41
CA VAL A 311 -1.04 -1.67 1.20
C VAL A 311 -0.88 -3.03 0.55
N LYS A 312 -1.66 -4.04 0.96
CA LYS A 312 -1.64 -5.38 0.34
C LYS A 312 -2.11 -5.32 -1.13
N LYS A 313 -3.16 -4.55 -1.43
CA LYS A 313 -3.67 -4.32 -2.79
C LYS A 313 -2.61 -3.60 -3.65
N ASP A 314 -1.98 -2.55 -3.15
CA ASP A 314 -0.88 -1.83 -3.81
C ASP A 314 0.28 -2.77 -4.17
N ARG A 315 0.77 -3.56 -3.19
CA ARG A 315 1.84 -4.54 -3.42
C ARG A 315 1.46 -5.57 -4.47
N ARG A 316 0.23 -6.11 -4.41
CA ARG A 316 -0.27 -7.09 -5.38
C ARG A 316 -0.38 -6.50 -6.79
N ARG A 317 -0.81 -5.24 -6.89
CA ARG A 317 -0.86 -4.52 -8.17
C ARG A 317 0.53 -4.31 -8.73
N ARG A 318 1.47 -3.84 -7.90
CA ARG A 318 2.88 -3.68 -8.26
C ARG A 318 3.52 -4.97 -8.77
N THR A 319 3.34 -6.09 -8.06
CA THR A 319 3.91 -7.38 -8.49
C THR A 319 3.30 -7.88 -9.79
N LYS A 320 1.98 -7.69 -10.00
CA LYS A 320 1.33 -7.98 -11.28
C LYS A 320 1.90 -7.12 -12.42
N THR A 321 2.05 -5.81 -12.22
CA THR A 321 2.62 -4.91 -13.24
C THR A 321 4.06 -5.31 -13.57
N LEU A 322 4.89 -5.58 -12.56
CA LEU A 322 6.27 -6.07 -12.77
C LEU A 322 6.31 -7.41 -13.52
N SER A 323 5.41 -8.33 -13.19
CA SER A 323 5.30 -9.62 -13.88
C SER A 323 4.88 -9.45 -15.34
N MET A 324 3.90 -8.58 -15.62
CA MET A 324 3.48 -8.30 -17.01
C MET A 324 4.59 -7.64 -17.82
N VAL A 325 5.28 -6.65 -17.26
CA VAL A 325 6.40 -5.97 -17.95
C VAL A 325 7.55 -6.93 -18.21
N THR A 326 7.94 -7.73 -17.22
CA THR A 326 8.97 -8.77 -17.38
C THR A 326 8.56 -9.80 -18.43
N GLY A 327 7.30 -10.26 -18.40
CA GLY A 327 6.76 -11.19 -19.38
C GLY A 327 6.77 -10.63 -20.80
N TYR A 328 6.45 -9.35 -20.98
CA TYR A 328 6.52 -8.66 -22.27
C TYR A 328 7.96 -8.57 -22.80
N ILE A 329 8.92 -8.20 -21.97
CA ILE A 329 10.33 -8.09 -22.37
C ILE A 329 10.86 -9.48 -22.77
N LEU A 330 10.55 -10.51 -21.98
CA LEU A 330 10.91 -11.89 -22.32
C LEU A 330 10.26 -12.33 -23.62
N PHE A 331 8.96 -12.04 -23.82
CA PHE A 331 8.27 -12.37 -25.07
C PHE A 331 8.94 -11.73 -26.29
N ILE A 332 9.32 -10.44 -26.22
CA ILE A 332 10.04 -9.78 -27.32
C ILE A 332 11.41 -10.43 -27.54
N ALA A 333 12.19 -10.66 -26.48
CA ALA A 333 13.51 -11.29 -26.60
C ALA A 333 13.40 -12.70 -27.19
N THR A 334 12.42 -13.48 -26.75
CA THR A 334 12.11 -14.80 -27.29
C THR A 334 11.69 -14.72 -28.75
N CYS A 335 10.85 -13.77 -29.16
CA CYS A 335 10.50 -13.55 -30.56
C CYS A 335 11.75 -13.24 -31.40
N ILE A 336 12.64 -12.36 -30.93
CA ILE A 336 13.88 -11.99 -31.64
C ILE A 336 14.83 -13.19 -31.80
N ILE A 337 14.88 -14.12 -30.85
CA ILE A 337 15.77 -15.29 -30.90
C ILE A 337 15.13 -16.46 -31.67
N ILE A 338 13.85 -16.74 -31.42
CA ILE A 338 13.15 -17.89 -32.00
C ILE A 338 12.80 -17.64 -33.46
N LEU A 339 12.40 -16.42 -33.85
CA LEU A 339 12.03 -16.14 -35.25
C LEU A 339 13.17 -16.52 -36.23
N PRO A 340 14.43 -16.07 -36.04
CA PRO A 340 15.54 -16.49 -36.91
C PRO A 340 15.85 -17.99 -36.84
N LEU A 341 15.68 -18.63 -35.68
CA LEU A 341 15.91 -20.08 -35.55
C LEU A 341 14.81 -20.88 -36.27
N LEU A 342 13.56 -20.41 -36.22
CA LEU A 342 12.45 -21.06 -36.89
C LEU A 342 12.60 -20.98 -38.42
N THR A 343 13.17 -19.89 -38.93
CA THR A 343 13.40 -19.71 -40.38
C THR A 343 14.51 -20.59 -40.92
N THR A 344 15.53 -20.90 -40.11
CA THR A 344 16.59 -21.84 -40.50
C THR A 344 16.10 -23.28 -40.52
N ILE A 345 15.20 -23.66 -39.61
CA ILE A 345 14.64 -25.02 -39.55
C ILE A 345 13.58 -25.25 -40.62
N PHE A 346 12.73 -24.26 -40.88
CA PHE A 346 11.59 -24.39 -41.80
C PHE A 346 11.65 -23.37 -42.94
N PRO A 347 12.51 -23.58 -43.96
CA PRO A 347 12.64 -22.65 -45.08
C PRO A 347 11.33 -22.48 -45.87
N LYS A 348 10.49 -23.52 -45.95
CA LYS A 348 9.16 -23.48 -46.62
C LYS A 348 8.16 -22.54 -45.95
N LEU A 349 8.34 -22.22 -44.66
CA LEU A 349 7.47 -21.27 -43.94
C LEU A 349 7.71 -19.82 -44.40
N SER A 350 8.84 -19.53 -45.05
CA SER A 350 9.17 -18.20 -45.57
C SER A 350 8.34 -17.79 -46.80
N ASP A 351 7.66 -18.75 -47.45
CA ASP A 351 6.82 -18.48 -48.62
C ASP A 351 5.44 -17.93 -48.24
N ILE A 352 5.03 -18.02 -46.97
CA ILE A 352 3.75 -17.49 -46.49
C ILE A 352 3.83 -15.97 -46.46
N SER A 353 3.07 -15.31 -47.35
CA SER A 353 3.09 -13.86 -47.58
C SER A 353 2.76 -13.01 -46.33
N PHE A 354 2.06 -13.59 -45.36
CA PHE A 354 1.70 -12.93 -44.10
C PHE A 354 2.91 -12.71 -43.16
N LEU A 355 3.98 -13.49 -43.32
CA LEU A 355 5.21 -13.38 -42.52
C LEU A 355 6.28 -12.51 -43.22
N GLY A 356 5.87 -11.39 -43.83
CA GLY A 356 6.80 -10.45 -44.47
C GLY A 356 7.97 -10.00 -43.56
N PHE A 357 7.76 -9.95 -42.24
CA PHE A 357 8.80 -9.70 -41.24
C PHE A 357 9.91 -10.76 -41.22
N ILE A 358 9.60 -12.03 -41.51
CA ILE A 358 10.61 -13.10 -41.55
C ILE A 358 11.59 -12.91 -42.70
N LYS A 359 11.10 -12.51 -43.88
CA LYS A 359 11.96 -12.23 -45.03
C LYS A 359 12.94 -11.11 -44.72
N VAL A 360 12.51 -10.09 -43.98
CA VAL A 360 13.37 -9.03 -43.49
C VAL A 360 14.53 -9.56 -42.64
N PHE A 361 14.25 -10.44 -41.67
CA PHE A 361 15.31 -11.02 -40.83
C PHE A 361 16.29 -11.89 -41.62
N ASN A 362 15.79 -12.69 -42.56
CA ASN A 362 16.67 -13.49 -43.44
C ASN A 362 17.57 -12.61 -44.31
N VAL A 363 17.11 -11.42 -44.71
CA VAL A 363 17.91 -10.44 -45.47
C VAL A 363 18.96 -9.75 -44.60
N ILE A 364 18.69 -9.54 -43.31
CA ILE A 364 19.72 -9.02 -42.39
C ILE A 364 20.85 -10.03 -42.20
N ASN A 365 20.52 -11.32 -42.21
CA ASN A 365 21.49 -12.41 -42.12
C ASN A 365 22.18 -12.72 -43.45
N SER A 366 21.61 -12.31 -44.58
CA SER A 366 22.32 -12.38 -45.84
C SER A 366 23.32 -11.22 -45.88
N ASN A 367 24.56 -11.49 -46.31
CA ASN A 367 25.62 -10.47 -46.37
C ASN A 367 25.35 -9.35 -47.41
N GLN A 368 24.11 -9.16 -47.83
CA GLN A 368 23.70 -8.10 -48.74
C GLN A 368 23.45 -6.80 -47.96
N PRO A 369 23.77 -5.63 -48.55
CA PRO A 369 23.53 -4.35 -47.92
C PRO A 369 22.02 -4.14 -47.69
N LEU A 370 21.62 -3.93 -46.43
CA LEU A 370 20.23 -3.74 -45.99
C LEU A 370 19.46 -2.62 -46.73
N ALA A 371 20.16 -1.76 -47.46
CA ALA A 371 19.59 -0.61 -48.15
C ALA A 371 18.82 -0.96 -49.44
N GLU A 372 19.09 -2.12 -50.06
CA GLU A 372 18.48 -2.48 -51.35
C GLU A 372 17.16 -3.27 -51.23
N HIS A 373 16.78 -3.73 -50.03
CA HIS A 373 15.58 -4.53 -49.84
C HIS A 373 14.36 -3.69 -49.45
N ASN A 374 13.52 -3.42 -50.45
CA ASN A 374 12.22 -2.77 -50.27
C ASN A 374 11.14 -3.79 -49.96
N ILE A 375 10.35 -3.56 -48.90
CA ILE A 375 9.17 -4.38 -48.62
C ILE A 375 8.09 -3.98 -49.63
N HIS A 376 7.67 -4.93 -50.47
CA HIS A 376 6.71 -4.70 -51.58
C HIS A 376 5.36 -4.10 -51.16
N LEU A 377 4.97 -4.15 -49.88
CA LEU A 377 3.65 -3.69 -49.46
C LEU A 377 3.53 -2.15 -49.38
N LEU A 378 4.62 -1.44 -49.09
CA LEU A 378 4.62 0.01 -48.84
C LEU A 378 5.80 0.76 -49.47
N GLY A 379 6.75 0.06 -50.12
CA GLY A 379 7.96 0.68 -50.66
C GLY A 379 8.93 1.19 -49.59
N ILE A 380 8.72 0.80 -48.33
CA ILE A 380 9.54 1.23 -47.19
C ILE A 380 10.66 0.20 -46.96
N PRO A 381 11.93 0.62 -46.88
CA PRO A 381 13.05 -0.24 -46.56
C PRO A 381 12.86 -0.89 -45.20
N ALA A 382 13.13 -2.18 -45.13
CA ALA A 382 12.92 -2.93 -43.90
C ALA A 382 13.79 -2.44 -42.74
N ALA A 383 14.97 -1.91 -43.05
CA ALA A 383 15.88 -1.32 -42.08
C ALA A 383 15.24 -0.13 -41.33
N VAL A 384 14.40 0.67 -41.99
CA VAL A 384 13.66 1.78 -41.35
C VAL A 384 12.74 1.24 -40.27
N ILE A 385 11.96 0.19 -40.57
CA ILE A 385 11.01 -0.41 -39.62
C ILE A 385 11.75 -0.96 -38.39
N ILE A 386 12.85 -1.69 -38.62
CA ILE A 386 13.63 -2.30 -37.54
C ILE A 386 14.28 -1.25 -36.65
N TRP A 387 14.97 -0.26 -37.23
CA TRP A 387 15.60 0.78 -36.44
C TRP A 387 14.58 1.62 -35.66
N SER A 388 13.39 1.81 -36.20
CA SER A 388 12.27 2.48 -35.52
C SER A 388 11.74 1.67 -34.35
N PHE A 389 11.60 0.35 -34.53
CA PHE A 389 11.21 -0.56 -33.46
C PHE A 389 12.25 -0.57 -32.34
N ILE A 390 13.55 -0.64 -32.68
CA ILE A 390 14.66 -0.57 -31.71
C ILE A 390 14.64 0.77 -30.96
N GLY A 391 14.44 1.89 -31.66
CA GLY A 391 14.29 3.21 -31.04
C GLY A 391 13.13 3.26 -30.04
N SER A 392 11.96 2.78 -30.44
CA SER A 392 10.78 2.70 -29.56
C SER A 392 11.01 1.80 -28.34
N PHE A 393 11.68 0.67 -28.54
CA PHE A 393 12.01 -0.25 -27.46
C PHE A 393 13.02 0.37 -26.48
N ALA A 394 14.05 1.05 -26.99
CA ALA A 394 15.01 1.79 -26.18
C ALA A 394 14.34 2.90 -25.35
N ALA A 395 13.37 3.62 -25.94
CA ALA A 395 12.58 4.61 -25.23
C ALA A 395 11.71 4.01 -24.12
N THR A 396 11.17 2.82 -24.38
CA THR A 396 10.40 2.04 -23.40
C THR A 396 11.28 1.69 -22.22
N ILE A 397 12.47 1.11 -22.44
CA ILE A 397 13.45 0.80 -21.38
C ILE A 397 13.87 2.07 -20.63
N HIS A 398 14.22 3.14 -21.35
CA HIS A 398 14.63 4.40 -20.74
C HIS A 398 13.53 4.98 -19.82
N ARG A 399 12.25 4.90 -20.23
CA ARG A 399 11.12 5.34 -19.40
C ARG A 399 10.93 4.45 -18.18
N PHE A 400 11.09 3.12 -18.32
CA PHE A 400 11.03 2.19 -17.18
C PHE A 400 12.14 2.45 -16.17
N ASN A 401 13.34 2.84 -16.62
CA ASN A 401 14.44 3.17 -15.72
C ASN A 401 14.23 4.53 -15.02
N ARG A 402 13.52 5.48 -15.64
CA ARG A 402 13.30 6.82 -15.07
C ARG A 402 12.05 6.95 -14.20
N LYS A 403 10.96 6.23 -14.52
CA LYS A 403 9.67 6.36 -13.82
C LYS A 403 9.39 5.15 -12.95
N SER A 404 8.92 5.39 -11.73
CA SER A 404 8.51 4.32 -10.81
C SER A 404 7.31 3.56 -11.38
N VAL A 405 7.21 2.28 -10.99
CA VAL A 405 6.23 1.34 -11.54
C VAL A 405 4.76 1.76 -11.30
N TYR A 406 4.53 2.75 -10.45
CA TYR A 406 3.20 3.13 -9.99
C TYR A 406 2.41 4.02 -10.97
N PHE A 407 3.08 4.65 -11.95
CA PHE A 407 2.42 5.51 -12.96
C PHE A 407 1.98 4.74 -14.21
N PHE A 408 1.80 3.44 -14.10
CA PHE A 408 1.68 2.50 -15.21
C PHE A 408 0.32 1.81 -15.27
N ASP A 409 -0.74 2.48 -14.82
CA ASP A 409 -2.10 1.95 -14.97
C ASP A 409 -2.45 1.64 -16.43
N ASP A 410 -1.91 2.43 -17.36
CA ASP A 410 -1.97 2.19 -18.80
C ASP A 410 -0.64 1.69 -19.40
N ALA A 411 0.29 1.13 -18.63
CA ALA A 411 1.59 0.72 -19.16
C ALA A 411 1.47 -0.28 -20.29
N THR A 412 0.65 -1.31 -20.17
CA THR A 412 0.54 -2.34 -21.21
C THR A 412 0.03 -1.74 -22.51
N LYS A 413 -1.01 -0.89 -22.42
CA LYS A 413 -1.54 -0.16 -23.57
C LYS A 413 -0.45 0.73 -24.16
N TRP A 414 0.20 1.54 -23.34
CA TRP A 414 1.28 2.43 -23.75
C TRP A 414 2.48 1.70 -24.36
N MET A 415 2.89 0.57 -23.78
CA MET A 415 3.98 -0.27 -24.28
C MET A 415 3.66 -0.76 -25.69
N ILE A 416 2.46 -1.28 -25.92
CA ILE A 416 2.07 -1.75 -27.26
C ILE A 416 1.92 -0.57 -28.22
N THR A 417 1.14 0.45 -27.84
CA THR A 417 0.84 1.58 -28.73
C THR A 417 2.12 2.33 -29.11
N ARG A 418 3.13 2.38 -28.24
CA ARG A 418 4.39 3.07 -28.55
C ARG A 418 5.16 2.43 -29.69
N HIS A 419 5.25 1.09 -29.72
CA HIS A 419 5.97 0.40 -30.79
C HIS A 419 5.25 0.57 -32.13
N VAL A 420 3.92 0.49 -32.12
CA VAL A 420 3.10 0.76 -33.31
C VAL A 420 3.29 2.21 -33.77
N GLN A 421 3.21 3.18 -32.86
CA GLN A 421 3.39 4.60 -33.15
C GLN A 421 4.79 4.89 -33.72
N GLY A 422 5.85 4.32 -33.12
CA GLY A 422 7.22 4.48 -33.62
C GLY A 422 7.39 3.95 -35.04
N ILE A 423 6.83 2.77 -35.35
CA ILE A 423 6.87 2.21 -36.71
C ILE A 423 6.09 3.08 -37.69
N VAL A 424 4.86 3.49 -37.35
CA VAL A 424 4.00 4.29 -38.23
C VAL A 424 4.60 5.67 -38.50
N LEU A 425 5.10 6.36 -37.47
CA LEU A 425 5.70 7.69 -37.61
C LEU A 425 6.98 7.65 -38.44
N SER A 426 7.87 6.70 -38.19
CA SER A 426 9.09 6.57 -38.99
C SER A 426 8.80 6.18 -40.43
N SER A 427 7.76 5.37 -40.65
CA SER A 427 7.28 5.02 -41.99
C SER A 427 6.78 6.25 -42.75
N ALA A 428 5.93 7.06 -42.11
CA ALA A 428 5.44 8.31 -42.68
C ALA A 428 6.59 9.29 -42.93
N PHE A 429 7.54 9.39 -42.01
CA PHE A 429 8.69 10.26 -42.14
C PHE A 429 9.63 9.84 -43.26
N TYR A 430 9.87 8.53 -43.41
CA TYR A 430 10.61 7.99 -44.54
C TYR A 430 9.96 8.38 -45.86
N LEU A 431 8.63 8.21 -45.99
CA LEU A 431 7.90 8.63 -47.19
C LEU A 431 8.11 10.11 -47.47
N ILE A 432 7.96 10.98 -46.45
CA ILE A 432 8.20 12.42 -46.58
C ILE A 432 9.61 12.74 -47.06
N LEU A 433 10.64 12.08 -46.54
CA LEU A 433 12.02 12.26 -46.99
C LEU A 433 12.20 11.84 -48.46
N THR A 434 11.65 10.68 -48.84
CA THR A 434 11.75 10.16 -50.20
C THR A 434 10.95 10.94 -51.23
N SER A 435 9.89 11.64 -50.82
CA SER A 435 9.11 12.56 -51.66
C SER A 435 9.89 13.79 -52.12
N GLY A 436 11.17 13.92 -51.76
CA GLY A 436 12.03 15.02 -52.20
C GLY A 436 12.06 16.24 -51.28
N LEU A 437 11.53 16.11 -50.05
CA LEU A 437 11.40 17.25 -49.13
C LEU A 437 12.73 17.69 -48.49
N PHE A 438 13.72 16.80 -48.42
CA PHE A 438 14.97 17.04 -47.67
C PHE A 438 16.24 16.48 -48.32
N LEU A 439 16.14 15.83 -49.48
CA LEU A 439 17.29 15.20 -50.11
C LEU A 439 17.92 16.15 -51.15
N PRO A 440 19.11 16.72 -50.87
CA PRO A 440 19.85 17.44 -51.91
C PRO A 440 20.18 16.44 -53.03
N SER A 441 19.71 16.73 -54.23
CA SER A 441 19.71 15.86 -55.42
C SER A 441 21.10 15.44 -55.96
N SER A 442 22.19 15.62 -55.19
CA SER A 442 23.56 15.52 -55.71
C SER A 442 24.56 14.88 -54.75
N GLY A 443 24.11 14.24 -53.66
CA GLY A 443 24.99 13.65 -52.63
C GLY A 443 24.99 12.13 -52.59
N ASP A 444 26.14 11.55 -52.24
CA ASP A 444 26.42 10.11 -52.06
C ASP A 444 25.29 9.32 -51.37
N ASN A 445 24.69 8.38 -52.12
CA ASN A 445 23.53 7.57 -51.69
C ASN A 445 23.78 6.78 -50.40
N GLN A 446 25.04 6.44 -50.08
CA GLN A 446 25.37 5.72 -48.85
C GLN A 446 25.18 6.57 -47.59
N ILE A 447 25.54 7.87 -47.65
CA ILE A 447 25.44 8.77 -46.50
C ILE A 447 23.97 9.00 -46.18
N THR A 448 23.16 9.24 -47.22
CA THR A 448 21.70 9.37 -47.12
C THR A 448 21.07 8.17 -46.42
N GLY A 449 21.42 6.93 -46.82
CA GLY A 449 20.91 5.72 -46.19
C GLY A 449 21.20 5.64 -44.69
N LYS A 450 22.45 5.91 -44.28
CA LYS A 450 22.85 5.90 -42.85
C LYS A 450 22.09 6.97 -42.04
N VAL A 451 21.95 8.16 -42.60
CA VAL A 451 21.23 9.28 -41.95
C VAL A 451 19.76 8.91 -41.76
N ILE A 452 19.11 8.33 -42.77
CA ILE A 452 17.71 7.87 -42.70
C ILE A 452 17.53 6.85 -41.57
N LEU A 453 18.45 5.91 -41.40
CA LEU A 453 18.36 4.90 -40.33
C LEU A 453 18.50 5.52 -38.93
N VAL A 454 19.48 6.42 -38.74
CA VAL A 454 19.65 7.15 -37.48
C VAL A 454 18.40 7.98 -37.18
N LEU A 455 17.84 8.63 -38.19
CA LEU A 455 16.66 9.46 -38.04
C LEU A 455 15.41 8.62 -37.72
N SER A 456 15.27 7.45 -38.35
CA SER A 456 14.23 6.48 -38.04
C SER A 456 14.31 5.96 -36.60
N PHE A 457 15.53 5.71 -36.11
CA PHE A 457 15.77 5.38 -34.71
C PHE A 457 15.38 6.53 -33.77
N LEU A 458 15.78 7.77 -34.07
CA LEU A 458 15.48 8.94 -33.24
C LEU A 458 13.97 9.22 -33.17
N ILE A 459 13.26 9.06 -34.28
CA ILE A 459 11.80 9.18 -34.37
C ILE A 459 11.11 8.12 -33.53
N GLY A 460 11.55 6.85 -33.65
CA GLY A 460 11.04 5.78 -32.79
C GLY A 460 11.34 6.04 -31.31
N PHE A 461 12.50 6.63 -31.00
CA PHE A 461 12.93 6.89 -29.63
C PHE A 461 12.19 8.06 -28.97
N SER A 462 12.01 9.19 -29.66
CA SER A 462 11.63 10.46 -29.02
C SER A 462 10.36 11.08 -29.62
N ASP A 463 9.28 11.07 -28.85
CA ASP A 463 8.03 11.78 -29.22
C ASP A 463 8.27 13.27 -29.38
N ARG A 464 9.06 13.86 -28.48
CA ARG A 464 9.37 15.30 -28.54
C ARG A 464 10.14 15.67 -29.81
N PHE A 465 10.99 14.76 -30.28
CA PHE A 465 11.71 14.98 -31.53
C PHE A 465 10.74 14.98 -32.70
N VAL A 466 9.82 14.02 -32.73
CA VAL A 466 8.74 13.95 -33.71
C VAL A 466 7.92 15.23 -33.70
N ASP A 467 7.42 15.66 -32.54
CA ASP A 467 6.62 16.88 -32.42
C ASP A 467 7.40 18.11 -32.90
N SER A 468 8.68 18.23 -32.52
CA SER A 468 9.53 19.34 -32.95
C SER A 468 9.73 19.36 -34.46
N VAL A 469 9.95 18.19 -35.08
CA VAL A 469 10.16 18.07 -36.52
C VAL A 469 8.86 18.34 -37.29
N PHE A 470 7.73 17.80 -36.83
CA PHE A 470 6.42 18.09 -37.43
C PHE A 470 6.03 19.56 -37.30
N ASN A 471 6.24 20.18 -36.14
CA ASN A 471 5.96 21.59 -35.96
C ASN A 471 6.85 22.46 -36.86
N THR A 472 8.13 22.13 -36.99
CA THR A 472 9.04 22.84 -37.91
C THR A 472 8.61 22.68 -39.36
N LEU A 473 8.14 21.49 -39.74
CA LEU A 473 7.57 21.22 -41.07
C LEU A 473 6.31 22.06 -41.30
N ILE A 474 5.35 22.02 -40.39
CA ILE A 474 4.11 22.78 -40.49
C ILE A 474 4.39 24.29 -40.52
N GLU A 475 5.35 24.79 -39.74
CA GLU A 475 5.74 26.21 -39.75
C GLU A 475 6.32 26.61 -41.13
N ARG A 476 7.20 25.78 -41.71
CA ARG A 476 7.75 26.05 -43.05
C ARG A 476 6.72 25.96 -44.17
N TYR A 477 5.74 25.06 -44.07
CA TYR A 477 4.77 24.82 -45.15
C TYR A 477 3.45 25.58 -45.01
N SER A 478 3.03 25.93 -43.79
CA SER A 478 1.77 26.68 -43.61
C SER A 478 1.89 28.15 -44.03
N GLY A 479 3.09 28.62 -44.41
CA GLY A 479 3.31 29.98 -44.90
C GLY A 479 2.96 31.06 -43.88
N LYS A 480 2.64 30.69 -42.62
CA LYS A 480 2.44 31.61 -41.50
C LYS A 480 3.79 32.15 -41.11
N SER A 481 4.29 33.09 -41.90
CA SER A 481 5.27 34.06 -41.46
C SER A 481 4.80 34.59 -40.11
N LYS A 482 5.71 34.65 -39.13
CA LYS A 482 5.52 35.33 -37.84
C LYS A 482 5.35 36.86 -38.04
N SER A 483 4.45 37.27 -38.91
CA SER A 483 4.18 38.66 -39.30
C SER A 483 3.08 39.31 -38.45
N SER A 484 2.41 38.56 -37.55
CA SER A 484 1.29 39.09 -36.75
C SER A 484 1.58 39.35 -35.28
N GLU A 485 2.74 38.95 -34.72
CA GLU A 485 3.02 39.14 -33.27
C GLU A 485 3.96 40.32 -32.98
N GLN A 486 4.42 41.04 -34.02
CA GLN A 486 5.20 42.27 -33.88
C GLN A 486 4.41 43.54 -34.25
N LYS A 487 3.15 43.40 -34.67
CA LYS A 487 2.27 44.54 -35.00
C LYS A 487 1.28 44.93 -33.89
N SER A 488 1.12 44.13 -32.84
CA SER A 488 0.27 44.47 -31.68
C SER A 488 1.02 45.06 -30.48
N ASN A 489 2.36 45.21 -30.58
CA ASN A 489 3.16 45.90 -29.54
C ASN A 489 3.60 47.31 -29.98
N LEU A 490 3.11 47.81 -31.13
CA LEU A 490 3.39 49.18 -31.60
C LEU A 490 2.17 50.11 -31.56
N ASP A 491 0.94 49.60 -31.36
CA ASP A 491 -0.27 50.44 -31.25
C ASP A 491 -0.63 50.82 -29.79
N ASP A 492 0.04 50.27 -28.78
CA ASP A 492 -0.17 50.62 -27.35
C ASP A 492 0.87 51.64 -26.81
N ARG A 493 1.58 52.38 -27.67
CA ARG A 493 2.49 53.47 -27.25
C ARG A 493 2.03 54.88 -27.59
N ASP A 494 0.91 55.03 -28.29
CA ASP A 494 0.36 56.34 -28.67
C ASP A 494 -1.03 56.61 -28.04
N SER A 495 -1.37 55.93 -26.93
CA SER A 495 -2.55 56.24 -26.11
C SER A 495 -2.14 56.34 -24.63
N GLU A 496 -2.12 57.60 -24.16
CA GLU A 496 -2.16 58.14 -22.79
C GLU A 496 -2.14 57.21 -21.57
#